data_AF-A0A437K3A5-F1
#
_entry.id   AF-A0A437K3A5-F1
#
_cell.length_a   1.000
_cell.length_b   1.000
_cell.length_c   1.000
_cell.angle_alpha   90.00
_cell.angle_beta   90.00
_cell.angle_gamma   90.00
#
_symmetry.space_group_name_H-M   'P 1'
#
loop_
_entity.id
_entity.type
_entity.pdbx_description
1 polymer ?
#
loop_
_entity_poly.entity_id
_entity_poly.type
_entity_poly.pdbx_seq_one_letter_code
_entity_poly.pdbx_strand_id
1 'polypeptide(L)' 'MLKRSRVVFGIMAAILAVYGLLTDSMEIMPFMYLLLGLMFLVMGISEYKEKRKLSAYLFLFVAGFNLFGSVIAIKYP' A
#
# COMPACT_ATOMS: atom_id res chain seq x y z
N MET A 1 -1.11 17.60 -7.51
CA MET A 1 -0.02 17.73 -6.50
C MET A 1 0.24 16.45 -5.68
N LEU A 2 -0.53 15.36 -5.82
CA LEU A 2 -0.28 14.07 -5.11
C LEU A 2 0.65 13.07 -5.84
N LYS A 3 1.16 13.40 -7.04
CA LYS A 3 2.07 12.49 -7.77
C LYS A 3 3.41 12.27 -7.04
N ARG A 4 3.91 13.27 -6.30
CA ARG A 4 5.18 13.13 -5.55
C ARG A 4 5.06 12.20 -4.34
N SER A 5 3.96 12.28 -3.57
CA SER A 5 3.78 11.41 -2.40
C SER A 5 3.64 9.93 -2.80
N ARG A 6 3.00 9.65 -3.95
CA ARG A 6 2.94 8.30 -4.54
C ARG A 6 4.33 7.70 -4.77
N VAL A 7 5.26 8.48 -5.31
CA VAL A 7 6.61 7.99 -5.61
C VAL A 7 7.36 7.66 -4.32
N VAL A 8 7.23 8.48 -3.28
CA VAL A 8 7.87 8.24 -1.98
C VAL A 8 7.36 6.95 -1.34
N PHE A 9 6.03 6.79 -1.22
CA PHE A 9 5.45 5.57 -0.65
C PHE A 9 5.77 4.32 -1.49
N GLY A 10 5.77 4.44 -2.83
CA GLY A 10 6.09 3.33 -3.72
C GLY A 10 7.54 2.88 -3.60
N ILE A 11 8.48 3.84 -3.49
CA ILE A 11 9.90 3.53 -3.26
C ILE A 11 10.09 2.88 -1.89
N MET A 12 9.46 3.40 -0.83
CA MET A 12 9.55 2.80 0.51
C MET A 12 9.01 1.35 0.52
N ALA A 13 7.89 1.11 -0.13
CA ALA A 13 7.34 -0.23 -0.26
C ALA A 13 8.24 -1.17 -1.07
N ALA A 14 8.87 -0.69 -2.15
CA ALA A 14 9.82 -1.47 -2.94
C ALA A 14 11.08 -1.83 -2.16
N ILE A 15 11.63 -0.89 -1.37
CA ILE A 15 12.78 -1.16 -0.50
C ILE A 15 12.43 -2.23 0.53
N LEU A 16 11.27 -2.13 1.17
CA LEU A 16 10.80 -3.13 2.12
C LEU A 16 10.54 -4.49 1.46
N ALA A 17 10.08 -4.51 0.21
CA ALA A 17 9.91 -5.74 -0.58
C ALA A 17 11.23 -6.45 -0.81
N VAL A 18 12.23 -5.70 -1.28
CA VAL A 18 13.57 -6.24 -1.52
C VAL A 18 14.20 -6.69 -0.20
N TYR A 19 14.03 -5.91 0.87
CA TYR A 19 14.54 -6.25 2.19
C TYR A 19 13.88 -7.51 2.77
N GLY A 20 12.55 -7.63 2.69
CA GLY A 20 11.82 -8.83 3.09
C GLY A 20 12.21 -10.07 2.28
N LEU A 21 12.43 -9.91 0.97
CA LEU A 21 12.87 -10.99 0.08
C LEU A 21 14.30 -11.46 0.37
N LEU A 22 15.20 -10.53 0.70
CA LEU A 22 16.59 -10.85 1.04
C LEU A 22 16.74 -11.47 2.43
N THR A 23 15.90 -11.06 3.38
CA THR A 23 15.97 -11.49 4.78
C THR A 23 15.10 -12.73 5.05
N ASP A 24 14.33 -13.18 4.05
CA ASP A 24 13.32 -14.26 4.14
C ASP A 24 12.42 -14.15 5.39
N SER A 25 12.26 -12.93 5.89
CA SER A 25 11.64 -12.64 7.17
C SER A 25 10.23 -12.17 6.92
N MET A 26 9.26 -13.06 7.15
CA MET A 26 7.84 -12.76 7.01
C MET A 26 7.35 -11.67 7.99
N GLU A 27 8.13 -11.38 9.03
CA GLU A 27 7.86 -10.30 9.99
C GLU A 27 7.76 -8.90 9.34
N ILE A 28 8.40 -8.68 8.18
CA ILE A 28 8.41 -7.39 7.48
C ILE A 28 7.20 -7.23 6.54
N MET A 29 6.61 -8.35 6.12
CA MET A 29 5.45 -8.42 5.22
C MET A 29 4.24 -7.61 5.71
N PRO A 30 3.81 -7.68 7.00
CA PRO A 30 2.69 -6.88 7.49
C PRO A 30 2.94 -5.37 7.38
N PHE A 31 4.17 -4.90 7.62
CA PHE A 31 4.53 -3.49 7.51
C PHE A 31 4.55 -3.01 6.04
N MET A 32 4.98 -3.88 5.11
CA MET A 32 4.85 -3.62 3.68
C MET A 32 3.40 -3.42 3.26
N TYR A 33 2.53 -4.36 3.61
CA TYR A 33 1.12 -4.31 3.25
C TYR A 33 0.44 -3.07 3.85
N LEU A 34 0.84 -2.65 5.05
CA LEU A 34 0.34 -1.44 5.68
C LEU A 34 0.72 -0.17 4.87
N LEU A 35 2.00 -0.04 4.51
CA LEU A 35 2.51 1.10 3.73
C LEU A 35 1.91 1.16 2.33
N LEU A 36 1.78 0.00 1.67
CA LEU A 36 1.10 -0.10 0.37
C LEU A 36 -0.39 0.27 0.48
N GLY A 37 -1.08 -0.23 1.50
CA GLY A 37 -2.48 0.08 1.76
C GLY A 37 -2.73 1.58 1.94
N LEU A 38 -1.91 2.25 2.76
CA LEU A 38 -1.97 3.71 2.93
C LEU A 38 -1.69 4.46 1.62
N MET A 39 -0.71 4.01 0.83
CA MET A 39 -0.40 4.62 -0.46
C MET A 39 -1.60 4.55 -1.43
N PHE A 40 -2.24 3.39 -1.52
CA PHE A 40 -3.40 3.20 -2.37
C PHE A 40 -4.62 3.97 -1.87
N LEU A 41 -4.79 4.14 -0.56
CA LEU A 41 -5.84 4.99 0.03
C LEU A 41 -5.67 6.45 -0.40
N VAL A 42 -4.45 6.99 -0.26
CA VAL A 42 -4.13 8.36 -0.67
C VAL A 42 -4.33 8.54 -2.19
N MET A 43 -3.98 7.55 -3.00
CA MET A 43 -4.27 7.55 -4.44
C MET A 43 -5.76 7.51 -4.76
N GLY A 44 -6.52 6.65 -4.10
CA GLY A 44 -7.97 6.55 -4.30
C GLY A 44 -8.68 7.86 -4.01
N ILE A 45 -8.32 8.52 -2.90
CA ILE A 45 -8.85 9.85 -2.54
C ILE A 45 -8.43 10.92 -3.56
N SER A 46 -7.19 10.87 -4.07
CA SER A 46 -6.70 11.80 -5.09
C SER A 46 -7.48 11.67 -6.39
N GLU A 47 -7.63 10.45 -6.90
CA GLU A 47 -8.31 10.15 -8.17
C GLU A 47 -9.81 10.45 -8.07
N TYR A 48 -10.40 10.30 -6.88
CA TYR A 48 -11.78 10.70 -6.61
C TYR A 48 -11.97 12.22 -6.80
N LYS A 49 -11.01 13.02 -6.28
CA LYS A 49 -10.99 14.48 -6.48
C LYS A 49 -10.77 14.87 -7.94
N GLU A 50 -10.02 14.09 -8.70
CA GLU A 50 -9.77 14.28 -10.14
C GLU A 50 -10.93 13.81 -11.04
N LYS A 51 -12.11 13.49 -10.46
CA LYS A 51 -13.31 12.96 -11.13
C LYS A 51 -13.10 11.62 -11.84
N ARG A 52 -11.99 10.93 -11.58
CA ARG A 52 -11.67 9.59 -12.11
C ARG A 52 -12.26 8.51 -11.21
N LYS A 53 -13.59 8.39 -11.25
CA LYS A 53 -14.37 7.54 -10.34
C LYS A 53 -13.93 6.07 -10.38
N LEU A 54 -13.70 5.50 -11.56
CA LEU A 54 -13.35 4.08 -11.71
C LEU A 54 -12.00 3.76 -11.06
N SER A 55 -10.98 4.57 -11.35
CA SER A 55 -9.63 4.44 -10.78
C SER A 55 -9.64 4.65 -9.26
N ALA A 56 -10.42 5.62 -8.78
CA ALA A 56 -10.58 5.87 -7.34
C ALA A 56 -11.13 4.66 -6.58
N TYR A 57 -12.19 4.03 -7.10
CA TYR A 57 -12.78 2.84 -6.50
C TYR A 57 -11.83 1.64 -6.51
N LEU A 58 -11.11 1.41 -7.62
CA LEU A 58 -10.10 0.36 -7.70
C LEU A 58 -9.00 0.57 -6.66
N PHE A 59 -8.48 1.79 -6.53
CA PHE A 59 -7.45 2.08 -5.52
C PHE A 59 -7.95 1.95 -4.09
N LEU A 60 -9.18 2.36 -3.80
CA LEU A 60 -9.81 2.14 -2.49
C LEU A 60 -9.97 0.65 -2.17
N PHE A 61 -10.35 -0.16 -3.16
CA PHE A 61 -10.49 -1.60 -2.99
C PHE A 61 -9.13 -2.27 -2.72
N VAL A 62 -8.11 -1.94 -3.51
CA VAL A 62 -6.74 -2.44 -3.33
C VAL A 62 -6.16 -1.99 -1.98
N ALA A 63 -6.47 -0.77 -1.53
CA ALA A 63 -6.07 -0.28 -0.22
C ALA A 63 -6.69 -1.11 0.91
N GLY A 64 -8.00 -1.39 0.82
CA GLY A 64 -8.70 -2.24 1.79
C GLY A 64 -8.11 -3.65 1.85
N PHE A 65 -7.81 -4.26 0.70
CA PHE A 65 -7.18 -5.58 0.64
C PHE A 65 -5.80 -5.60 1.29
N ASN A 66 -4.96 -4.60 1.02
CA ASN A 66 -3.63 -4.48 1.61
C ASN A 66 -3.69 -4.26 3.13
N LEU A 67 -4.58 -3.39 3.61
CA LEU A 67 -4.76 -3.17 5.05
C LEU A 67 -5.28 -4.43 5.76
N PHE A 68 -6.19 -5.16 5.12
CA PHE A 68 -6.68 -6.43 5.65
C PHE A 68 -5.57 -7.49 5.72
N GLY A 69 -4.77 -7.61 4.65
CA GLY A 69 -3.59 -8.49 4.62
C GLY A 69 -2.57 -8.14 5.71
N SER A 70 -2.34 -6.84 5.96
CA SER A 70 -1.50 -6.37 7.06
C SER A 70 -2.00 -6.84 8.43
N VAL A 71 -3.30 -6.68 8.70
CA VAL A 71 -3.89 -7.10 9.99
C VAL A 71 -3.81 -8.61 10.18
N ILE A 72 -4.04 -9.39 9.13
CA ILE A 72 -3.89 -10.86 9.19
C ILE A 72 -2.45 -11.25 9.47
N ALA A 73 -1.50 -10.68 8.75
CA ALA A 73 -0.08 -11.00 8.89
C ALA A 73 0.48 -10.60 10.27
N ILE A 74 -0.06 -9.55 10.91
CA ILE A 74 0.30 -9.21 12.30
C ILE A 74 -0.32 -10.23 13.29
N LYS A 75 -1.54 -10.68 13.02
CA LYS A 75 -2.28 -11.59 13.91
C LYS A 75 -1.79 -13.05 13.81
N TYR A 76 -1.27 -13.45 12.66
CA TYR A 76 -0.76 -14.78 12.35
C TYR A 76 0.62 -14.66 11.69
N PRO A 77 1.68 -14.42 12.50
CA PRO A 77 3.05 -14.27 12.02
C PRO A 77 3.65 -15.59 11.52
#